data_AF-A0A5B9D6A3-F1
#
_entry.id   AF-A0A5B9D6A3-F1
#
_cell.length_a   1.000
_cell.length_b   1.000
_cell.length_c   1.000
_cell.angle_alpha   90.00
_cell.angle_beta   90.00
_cell.angle_gamma   90.00
#
_symmetry.space_group_name_H-M   'P 1'
#
loop_
_entity.id
_entity.type
_entity.pdbx_description
1 polymer ?
#
loop_
_entity_poly.entity_id
_entity_poly.type
_entity_poly.pdbx_seq_one_letter_code
_entity_poly.pdbx_strand_id
1 'polypeptide(L)'
;MARERWEEIVAYYKTYISILQPLLKETRRLFLDLTSEELLDFSALQEKLEEETKRKINTVKAIAEFNAFFRKEIFKHILNYIGEVQKDFEVLDIKDNIIDFLDESIHAFDGLLALIQEDFSKQEGSPLNFLFDLLNEILLPNGDNLESIYEQLLEKSEEWYEAQRHILSPTTFYREKIGEMTIPGLSPKTYQIINGITSLFNLDPNYLDMDENPNYVVPAIMVSDIFEPYIDNIANAEEESIKRICSRLELRITDGIFISPSEELLQLAEPHNFFSRQNDSDGKTRWIPQFSNETFVLLYLAKVSMRRGFLSKELINWISMNFSFIIYNTVLHANLSDENIFYNLFLDLKTEEKIIPYLMKILCFENYLRLDRTKIRDSPVYRKELFNFLGSKIEIIDKITYLLVEKYEKFMNPK
;
A
#
# COMPACT_ATOMS: atom_id res chain seq x y z
N MET A 1 3.84 -21.00 17.47
CA MET A 1 4.14 -19.66 18.03
C MET A 1 2.86 -19.13 18.64
N ALA A 2 2.92 -18.70 19.91
CA ALA A 2 1.80 -18.04 20.57
C ALA A 2 1.47 -16.73 19.82
N ARG A 3 0.18 -16.39 19.75
CA ARG A 3 -0.33 -15.22 19.02
C ARG A 3 -0.02 -13.98 19.86
N GLU A 4 0.76 -13.05 19.34
CA GLU A 4 0.91 -11.71 19.95
C GLU A 4 -0.40 -10.95 19.72
N ARG A 5 -0.96 -10.36 20.78
CA ARG A 5 -2.16 -9.54 20.66
C ARG A 5 -1.79 -8.15 20.14
N TRP A 6 -2.73 -7.46 19.52
CA TRP A 6 -2.46 -6.15 18.90
C TRP A 6 -1.97 -5.13 19.93
N GLU A 7 -2.49 -5.21 21.16
CA GLU A 7 -2.10 -4.36 22.29
C GLU A 7 -0.62 -4.57 22.66
N GLU A 8 -0.11 -5.80 22.54
CA GLU A 8 1.28 -6.14 22.86
C GLU A 8 2.25 -5.57 21.81
N ILE A 9 1.83 -5.55 20.55
CA ILE A 9 2.60 -5.00 19.42
C ILE A 9 2.61 -3.47 19.47
N VAL A 10 1.45 -2.83 19.67
CA VAL A 10 1.35 -1.37 19.83
C VAL A 10 2.14 -0.89 21.04
N ALA A 11 2.04 -1.60 22.17
CA ALA A 11 2.84 -1.30 23.37
C ALA A 11 4.34 -1.44 23.11
N TYR A 12 4.77 -2.45 22.33
CA TYR A 12 6.17 -2.59 21.94
C TYR A 12 6.67 -1.41 21.12
N TYR A 13 5.89 -0.89 20.17
CA TYR A 13 6.29 0.28 19.36
C TYR A 13 6.26 1.59 20.10
N LYS A 14 5.23 1.78 20.92
CA LYS A 14 5.21 2.92 21.83
C LYS A 14 6.43 2.86 22.75
N THR A 15 6.82 1.68 23.23
CA THR A 15 8.05 1.49 24.02
C THR A 15 9.30 1.78 23.21
N TYR A 16 9.40 1.30 21.96
CA TYR A 16 10.53 1.56 21.08
C TYR A 16 10.72 3.06 20.80
N ILE A 17 9.66 3.76 20.37
CA ILE A 17 9.71 5.20 20.06
C ILE A 17 9.91 6.02 21.34
N SER A 18 9.23 5.68 22.44
CA SER A 18 9.42 6.35 23.74
C SER A 18 10.79 6.10 24.36
N ILE A 19 11.56 5.14 23.85
CA ILE A 19 12.97 4.96 24.21
C ILE A 19 13.89 5.79 23.29
N LEU A 20 13.72 5.71 21.97
CA LEU A 20 14.63 6.37 21.03
C LEU A 20 14.51 7.89 21.02
N GLN A 21 13.28 8.41 21.07
CA GLN A 21 13.06 9.85 21.00
C GLN A 21 13.75 10.61 22.15
N PRO A 22 13.68 10.14 23.43
CA PRO A 22 14.48 10.74 24.50
C PRO A 22 15.98 10.70 24.26
N LEU A 23 16.52 9.63 23.65
CA LEU A 23 17.95 9.54 23.35
C LEU A 23 18.37 10.62 22.34
N LEU A 24 17.58 10.83 21.30
CA LEU A 24 17.83 11.91 20.34
C LEU A 24 17.70 13.30 20.99
N LYS A 25 16.69 13.52 21.84
CA LYS A 25 16.53 14.77 22.61
C LYS A 25 17.71 15.04 23.54
N GLU A 26 18.27 14.01 24.15
CA GLU A 26 19.45 14.11 25.00
C GLU A 26 20.71 14.40 24.19
N THR A 27 20.93 13.68 23.09
CA THR A 27 22.03 13.95 22.16
C THR A 27 21.95 15.37 21.63
N ARG A 28 20.77 15.85 21.26
CA ARG A 28 20.57 17.24 20.82
C ARG A 28 21.01 18.24 21.88
N ARG A 29 20.64 18.04 23.15
CA ARG A 29 21.07 18.91 24.25
C ARG A 29 22.59 18.92 24.41
N LEU A 30 23.22 17.74 24.35
CA LEU A 30 24.67 17.62 24.38
C LEU A 30 25.30 18.47 23.27
N PHE A 31 24.81 18.34 22.03
CA PHE A 31 25.36 19.09 20.90
C PHE A 31 25.09 20.59 20.99
N LEU A 32 23.96 21.04 21.52
CA LEU A 32 23.74 22.47 21.79
C LEU A 32 24.81 23.06 22.71
N ASP A 33 25.19 22.31 23.75
CA ASP A 33 26.13 22.74 24.78
C ASP A 33 27.62 22.61 24.36
N LEU A 34 27.92 21.91 23.25
CA LEU A 34 29.30 21.74 22.77
C LEU A 34 29.87 23.03 22.17
N THR A 35 31.13 23.32 22.50
CA THR A 35 31.92 24.37 21.83
C THR A 35 32.52 23.86 20.52
N SER A 36 32.89 24.77 19.61
CA SER A 36 33.51 24.42 18.32
C SER A 36 34.82 23.65 18.48
N GLU A 37 35.62 23.94 19.51
CA GLU A 37 36.86 23.21 19.80
C GLU A 37 36.59 21.77 20.26
N GLU A 38 35.56 21.56 21.08
CA GLU A 38 35.17 20.23 21.57
C GLU A 38 34.55 19.35 20.48
N LEU A 39 33.96 19.95 19.44
CA LEU A 39 33.40 19.22 18.31
C LEU A 39 34.50 18.61 17.41
N LEU A 40 35.64 19.31 17.28
CA LEU A 40 36.77 18.88 16.45
C LEU A 40 37.72 17.92 17.18
N ASP A 41 37.72 17.90 18.50
CA ASP A 41 38.44 16.89 19.28
C ASP A 41 37.63 15.58 19.32
N PHE A 42 37.76 14.79 18.25
CA PHE A 42 37.12 13.48 18.13
C PHE A 42 37.38 12.56 19.32
N SER A 43 38.55 12.67 19.96
CA SER A 43 38.90 11.80 21.09
C SER A 43 38.16 12.23 22.35
N ALA A 44 38.12 13.53 22.64
CA ALA A 44 37.36 14.09 23.75
C ALA A 44 35.85 13.94 23.56
N LEU A 45 35.37 14.11 22.32
CA LEU A 45 33.97 13.86 21.97
C LEU A 45 33.65 12.38 22.22
N GLN A 46 34.43 11.45 21.69
CA GLN A 46 34.23 10.01 21.91
C GLN A 46 34.26 9.64 23.40
N GLU A 47 35.14 10.24 24.21
CA GLU A 47 35.20 10.02 25.66
C GLU A 47 33.94 10.55 26.38
N LYS A 48 33.48 11.77 26.08
CA LYS A 48 32.22 12.32 26.61
C LYS A 48 31.02 11.42 26.26
N LEU A 49 31.01 10.90 25.04
CA LEU A 49 29.95 10.02 24.54
C LEU A 49 29.96 8.64 25.23
N GLU A 50 31.14 8.10 25.52
CA GLU A 50 31.29 6.87 26.31
C GLU A 50 30.87 7.04 27.77
N GLU A 51 31.16 8.19 28.38
CA GLU A 51 30.70 8.52 29.73
C GLU A 51 29.18 8.66 29.81
N GLU A 52 28.58 9.39 28.88
CA GLU A 52 27.12 9.54 28.70
C GLU A 52 26.42 8.17 28.60
N THR A 53 27.00 7.24 27.82
CA THR A 53 26.47 5.88 27.63
C THR A 53 26.49 5.06 28.93
N LYS A 54 27.46 5.32 29.83
CA LYS A 54 27.61 4.62 31.11
C LYS A 54 26.76 5.21 32.25
N ARG A 55 26.45 6.52 32.21
CA ARG A 55 25.79 7.25 33.33
C ARG A 55 24.30 6.90 33.58
N LYS A 56 23.62 6.13 32.72
CA LYS A 56 22.17 5.85 32.82
C LYS A 56 21.77 4.36 32.90
N ILE A 57 22.58 3.51 33.54
CA ILE A 57 22.26 2.08 33.74
C ILE A 57 21.50 1.86 35.07
N ASN A 58 20.35 2.53 35.25
CA ASN A 58 19.45 2.30 36.41
C ASN A 58 18.07 1.72 36.00
N THR A 59 17.97 1.15 34.80
CA THR A 59 16.76 0.53 34.25
C THR A 59 16.94 -0.99 34.07
N VAL A 60 15.84 -1.73 33.89
CA VAL A 60 15.82 -3.18 33.63
C VAL A 60 16.86 -3.53 32.55
N LYS A 61 17.68 -4.57 32.81
CA LYS A 61 18.90 -4.91 32.04
C LYS A 61 18.73 -4.84 30.51
N ALA A 62 17.62 -5.37 29.98
CA ALA A 62 17.34 -5.36 28.53
C ALA A 62 17.12 -3.94 27.95
N ILE A 63 16.44 -3.05 28.68
CA ILE A 63 16.22 -1.66 28.26
C ILE A 63 17.54 -0.88 28.32
N ALA A 64 18.38 -1.14 29.33
CA ALA A 64 19.69 -0.52 29.43
C ALA A 64 20.64 -0.95 28.27
N GLU A 65 20.66 -2.25 27.95
CA GLU A 65 21.44 -2.78 26.81
C GLU A 65 20.95 -2.21 25.46
N PHE A 66 19.63 -2.10 25.29
CA PHE A 66 19.02 -1.47 24.11
C PHE A 66 19.39 0.02 24.02
N ASN A 67 19.25 0.80 25.10
CA ASN A 67 19.63 2.21 25.14
C ASN A 67 21.11 2.43 24.78
N ALA A 68 21.99 1.61 25.33
CA ALA A 68 23.42 1.69 25.07
C ALA A 68 23.75 1.38 23.59
N PHE A 69 23.09 0.39 23.00
CA PHE A 69 23.25 0.07 21.59
C PHE A 69 22.83 1.24 20.69
N PHE A 70 21.64 1.82 20.90
CA PHE A 70 21.14 2.91 20.05
C PHE A 70 21.93 4.21 20.22
N ARG A 71 22.34 4.56 21.45
CA ARG A 71 23.26 5.69 21.66
C ARG A 71 24.53 5.54 20.83
N LYS A 72 25.12 4.34 20.84
CA LYS A 72 26.32 4.05 20.07
C LYS A 72 26.09 4.21 18.56
N GLU A 73 24.97 3.75 18.02
CA GLU A 73 24.65 3.95 16.60
C GLU A 73 24.40 5.43 16.27
N ILE A 74 23.63 6.16 17.08
CA ILE A 74 23.40 7.62 16.90
C ILE A 74 24.75 8.35 16.82
N PHE A 75 25.64 8.10 17.77
CA PHE A 75 26.95 8.75 17.80
C PHE A 75 27.85 8.33 16.64
N LYS A 76 27.79 7.06 16.23
CA LYS A 76 28.52 6.59 15.05
C LYS A 76 28.07 7.31 13.78
N HIS A 77 26.77 7.54 13.59
CA HIS A 77 26.26 8.31 12.45
C HIS A 77 26.79 9.75 12.47
N ILE A 78 26.76 10.40 13.63
CA ILE A 78 27.28 11.77 13.79
C ILE A 78 28.78 11.83 13.51
N LEU A 79 29.58 10.94 14.10
CA LEU A 79 31.04 10.91 13.92
C LEU A 79 31.43 10.64 12.47
N ASN A 80 30.70 9.76 11.78
CA ASN A 80 30.91 9.52 10.36
C ASN A 80 30.64 10.78 9.53
N TYR A 81 29.50 11.44 9.78
CA TYR A 81 29.14 12.69 9.11
C TYR A 81 30.22 13.76 9.29
N ILE A 82 30.63 14.04 10.54
CA ILE A 82 31.72 15.00 10.82
C ILE A 82 32.98 14.59 10.05
N GLY A 83 33.34 13.30 10.07
CA GLY A 83 34.50 12.77 9.37
C GLY A 83 34.50 13.04 7.87
N GLU A 84 33.31 12.98 7.25
CA GLU A 84 33.07 13.22 5.83
C GLU A 84 33.10 14.72 5.48
N VAL A 85 32.46 15.58 6.28
CA VAL A 85 32.23 17.00 5.92
C VAL A 85 33.20 18.02 6.53
N GLN A 86 33.98 17.63 7.54
CA GLN A 86 34.90 18.53 8.29
C GLN A 86 35.92 19.30 7.44
N LYS A 87 36.18 18.87 6.20
CA LYS A 87 37.12 19.54 5.29
C LYS A 87 36.46 20.60 4.43
N ASP A 88 35.15 20.49 4.25
CA ASP A 88 34.39 21.24 3.25
C ASP A 88 33.46 22.28 3.88
N PHE A 89 33.16 22.17 5.19
CA PHE A 89 32.24 23.04 5.92
C PHE A 89 32.87 23.64 7.18
N GLU A 90 32.36 24.80 7.61
CA GLU A 90 32.77 25.39 8.88
C GLU A 90 32.20 24.58 10.06
N VAL A 91 32.92 24.58 11.18
CA VAL A 91 32.57 23.79 12.38
C VAL A 91 31.18 24.15 12.91
N LEU A 92 30.79 25.43 12.80
CA LEU A 92 29.46 25.90 13.20
C LEU A 92 28.38 25.31 12.29
N ASP A 93 28.58 25.32 10.97
CA ASP A 93 27.62 24.74 10.02
C ASP A 93 27.44 23.23 10.26
N ILE A 94 28.54 22.51 10.54
CA ILE A 94 28.50 21.07 10.86
C ILE A 94 27.67 20.83 12.12
N LYS A 95 27.87 21.66 13.14
CA LYS A 95 27.13 21.59 14.41
C LYS A 95 25.64 21.84 14.19
N ASP A 96 25.31 22.90 13.46
CA ASP A 96 23.92 23.30 13.18
C ASP A 96 23.21 22.22 12.36
N ASN A 97 23.85 21.67 11.33
CA ASN A 97 23.32 20.55 10.54
C ASN A 97 23.03 19.32 11.42
N ILE A 98 23.92 18.96 12.36
CA ILE A 98 23.68 17.84 13.28
C ILE A 98 22.45 18.11 14.16
N ILE A 99 22.29 19.34 14.65
CA ILE A 99 21.15 19.74 15.47
C ILE A 99 19.86 19.66 14.64
N ASP A 100 19.88 20.16 13.41
CA ASP A 100 18.73 20.11 12.49
C ASP A 100 18.35 18.65 12.18
N PHE A 101 19.33 17.78 11.90
CA PHE A 101 19.07 16.36 11.67
C PHE A 101 18.45 15.65 12.89
N LEU A 102 18.89 16.02 14.09
CA LEU A 102 18.31 15.51 15.34
C LEU A 102 16.88 16.03 15.54
N ASP A 103 16.63 17.31 15.24
CA ASP A 103 15.30 17.93 15.35
C ASP A 103 14.30 17.30 14.38
N GLU A 104 14.65 17.16 13.10
CA GLU A 104 13.85 16.42 12.10
C GLU A 104 13.54 14.98 12.56
N SER A 105 14.55 14.26 13.07
CA SER A 105 14.36 12.90 13.57
C SER A 105 13.40 12.84 14.76
N ILE A 106 13.47 13.81 15.67
CA ILE A 106 12.54 13.93 16.80
C ILE A 106 11.12 14.19 16.29
N HIS A 107 10.96 15.10 15.32
CA HIS A 107 9.68 15.42 14.70
C HIS A 107 9.06 14.22 13.98
N ALA A 108 9.85 13.43 13.25
CA ALA A 108 9.37 12.21 12.63
C ALA A 108 8.86 11.20 13.66
N PHE A 109 9.57 11.02 14.78
CA PHE A 109 9.07 10.18 15.87
C PHE A 109 7.79 10.73 16.51
N ASP A 110 7.65 12.04 16.66
CA ASP A 110 6.40 12.67 17.12
C ASP A 110 5.24 12.42 16.14
N GLY A 111 5.48 12.55 14.83
CA GLY A 111 4.50 12.24 13.78
C GLY A 111 4.07 10.77 13.80
N LEU A 112 5.02 9.84 13.95
CA LEU A 112 4.74 8.41 14.08
C LEU A 112 3.95 8.07 15.36
N LEU A 113 4.26 8.71 16.49
CA LEU A 113 3.48 8.57 17.72
C LEU A 113 2.07 9.10 17.57
N ALA A 114 1.87 10.19 16.82
CA ALA A 114 0.55 10.78 16.57
C ALA A 114 -0.39 9.85 15.79
N LEU A 115 0.14 8.87 15.05
CA LEU A 115 -0.65 7.83 14.41
C LEU A 115 -1.24 6.81 15.41
N ILE A 116 -0.63 6.67 16.59
CA ILE A 116 -0.97 5.65 17.58
C ILE A 116 -2.01 6.21 18.57
N GLN A 117 -3.27 5.84 18.39
CA GLN A 117 -4.32 6.11 19.36
C GLN A 117 -4.57 4.89 20.26
N GLU A 118 -4.43 5.05 21.57
CA GLU A 118 -4.67 3.96 22.54
C GLU A 118 -6.16 3.66 22.76
N ASP A 119 -6.99 4.67 22.53
CA ASP A 119 -8.44 4.59 22.63
C ASP A 119 -9.05 4.59 21.23
N PHE A 120 -9.43 3.40 20.76
CA PHE A 120 -9.97 3.21 19.42
C PHE A 120 -11.21 4.10 19.15
N SER A 121 -11.98 4.46 20.17
CA SER A 121 -13.13 5.37 20.01
C SER A 121 -12.75 6.79 19.60
N LYS A 122 -11.47 7.15 19.71
CA LYS A 122 -10.89 8.44 19.31
C LYS A 122 -10.03 8.33 18.03
N GLN A 123 -10.18 7.24 17.29
CA GLN A 123 -9.50 7.04 16.02
C GLN A 123 -10.08 7.98 14.95
N GLU A 124 -11.38 8.26 15.03
CA GLU A 124 -12.07 9.24 14.19
C GLU A 124 -11.47 10.63 14.42
N GLY A 125 -10.95 11.25 13.36
CA GLY A 125 -10.22 12.51 13.42
C GLY A 125 -8.73 12.41 13.79
N SER A 126 -8.16 11.22 13.91
CA SER A 126 -6.71 11.03 14.02
C SER A 126 -6.00 11.28 12.67
N PRO A 127 -4.71 11.64 12.66
CA PRO A 127 -3.94 11.78 11.42
C PRO A 127 -3.94 10.50 10.59
N LEU A 128 -3.98 9.35 11.27
CA LEU A 128 -4.04 8.07 10.59
C LEU A 128 -5.37 7.84 9.87
N ASN A 129 -6.50 8.11 10.52
CA ASN A 129 -7.80 7.96 9.88
C ASN A 129 -7.94 8.92 8.69
N PHE A 130 -7.46 10.15 8.84
CA PHE A 130 -7.40 11.12 7.77
C PHE A 130 -6.61 10.61 6.54
N LEU A 131 -5.39 10.11 6.76
CA LEU A 131 -4.57 9.56 5.67
C LEU A 131 -5.18 8.30 5.04
N PHE A 132 -5.81 7.45 5.86
CA PHE A 132 -6.53 6.28 5.38
C PHE A 132 -7.71 6.67 4.48
N ASP A 133 -8.53 7.63 4.90
CA ASP A 133 -9.70 8.07 4.15
C ASP A 133 -9.30 8.64 2.78
N LEU A 134 -8.23 9.43 2.71
CA LEU A 134 -7.67 9.94 1.45
C LEU A 134 -7.20 8.82 0.53
N LEU A 135 -6.42 7.86 1.05
CA LEU A 135 -5.96 6.71 0.27
C LEU A 135 -7.12 5.85 -0.22
N ASN A 136 -8.12 5.65 0.64
CA ASN A 136 -9.31 4.90 0.32
C ASN A 136 -10.07 5.58 -0.82
N GLU A 137 -10.34 6.89 -0.73
CA GLU A 137 -10.99 7.65 -1.81
C GLU A 137 -10.30 7.48 -3.19
N ILE A 138 -8.96 7.51 -3.22
CA ILE A 138 -8.19 7.43 -4.48
C ILE A 138 -8.18 6.00 -5.06
N LEU A 139 -8.02 4.99 -4.20
CA LEU A 139 -7.60 3.65 -4.63
C LEU A 139 -8.71 2.60 -4.52
N LEU A 140 -9.57 2.74 -3.52
CA LEU A 140 -10.68 1.85 -3.23
C LEU A 140 -11.81 2.73 -2.69
N PRO A 141 -12.61 3.40 -3.52
CA PRO A 141 -13.69 4.23 -3.00
C PRO A 141 -14.81 3.38 -2.39
N ASN A 142 -15.65 4.02 -1.56
CA ASN A 142 -16.88 3.42 -1.06
C ASN A 142 -18.07 3.94 -1.89
N GLY A 143 -19.12 3.14 -2.02
CA GLY A 143 -20.34 3.56 -2.70
C GLY A 143 -21.47 2.56 -2.55
N ASP A 144 -22.69 3.01 -2.86
CA ASP A 144 -23.92 2.23 -2.67
C ASP A 144 -24.16 1.20 -3.79
N ASN A 145 -23.55 1.40 -4.96
CA ASN A 145 -23.67 0.52 -6.11
C ASN A 145 -22.39 0.50 -6.96
N LEU A 146 -22.33 -0.42 -7.92
CA LEU A 146 -21.15 -0.63 -8.77
C LEU A 146 -20.83 0.59 -9.65
N GLU A 147 -21.86 1.20 -10.24
CA GLU A 147 -21.74 2.33 -11.17
C GLU A 147 -21.08 3.53 -10.48
N SER A 148 -21.61 3.93 -9.32
CA SER A 148 -21.06 5.04 -8.52
C SER A 148 -19.59 4.82 -8.11
N ILE A 149 -19.21 3.58 -7.79
CA ILE A 149 -17.82 3.26 -7.45
C ILE A 149 -16.94 3.28 -8.70
N TYR A 150 -17.45 2.77 -9.82
CA TYR A 150 -16.73 2.74 -11.08
C TYR A 150 -16.45 4.15 -11.62
N GLU A 151 -17.43 5.04 -11.57
CA GLU A 151 -17.28 6.45 -11.95
C GLU A 151 -16.22 7.17 -11.11
N GLN A 152 -16.23 6.99 -9.79
CA GLN A 152 -15.20 7.55 -8.89
C GLN A 152 -13.80 7.04 -9.25
N LEU A 153 -13.67 5.75 -9.55
CA LEU A 153 -12.40 5.16 -9.96
C LEU A 153 -11.93 5.70 -11.32
N LEU A 154 -12.85 5.89 -12.26
CA LEU A 154 -12.58 6.44 -13.59
C LEU A 154 -12.08 7.88 -13.51
N GLU A 155 -12.66 8.73 -12.65
CA GLU A 155 -12.19 10.10 -12.41
C GLU A 155 -10.73 10.15 -11.94
N LYS A 156 -10.26 9.10 -11.26
CA LYS A 156 -8.90 9.01 -10.72
C LYS A 156 -7.95 8.23 -11.62
N SER A 157 -8.44 7.53 -12.64
CA SER A 157 -7.64 6.51 -13.34
C SER A 157 -6.52 7.12 -14.19
N GLU A 158 -6.74 8.27 -14.81
CA GLU A 158 -5.72 8.97 -15.61
C GLU A 158 -4.42 9.22 -14.83
N GLU A 159 -4.54 9.48 -13.53
CA GLU A 159 -3.40 9.76 -12.65
C GLU A 159 -2.96 8.53 -11.86
N TRP A 160 -3.89 7.63 -11.49
CA TRP A 160 -3.66 6.63 -10.44
C TRP A 160 -3.87 5.18 -10.88
N TYR A 161 -4.18 4.93 -12.15
CA TYR A 161 -4.44 3.57 -12.68
C TYR A 161 -3.33 2.58 -12.31
N GLU A 162 -2.07 2.95 -12.49
CA GLU A 162 -0.95 2.06 -12.18
C GLU A 162 -0.93 1.68 -10.69
N ALA A 163 -1.18 2.64 -9.79
CA ALA A 163 -1.27 2.36 -8.35
C ALA A 163 -2.43 1.41 -8.04
N GLN A 164 -3.62 1.68 -8.61
CA GLN A 164 -4.81 0.85 -8.42
C GLN A 164 -4.57 -0.58 -8.93
N ARG A 165 -3.93 -0.74 -10.10
CA ARG A 165 -3.53 -2.02 -10.69
C ARG A 165 -2.53 -2.76 -9.79
N HIS A 166 -1.51 -2.06 -9.29
CA HIS A 166 -0.44 -2.65 -8.48
C HIS A 166 -0.93 -3.10 -7.10
N ILE A 167 -1.79 -2.32 -6.46
CA ILE A 167 -2.38 -2.68 -5.16
C ILE A 167 -3.25 -3.93 -5.26
N LEU A 168 -3.89 -4.17 -6.42
CA LEU A 168 -4.64 -5.39 -6.64
C LEU A 168 -3.87 -6.52 -7.30
N SER A 169 -2.64 -6.31 -7.77
CA SER A 169 -1.83 -7.33 -8.47
C SER A 169 -0.76 -7.94 -7.58
N PRO A 170 -1.13 -8.87 -6.70
CA PRO A 170 -0.16 -9.41 -5.78
C PRO A 170 0.76 -10.43 -6.47
N THR A 171 2.03 -10.45 -6.06
CA THR A 171 3.12 -11.16 -6.77
C THR A 171 3.09 -12.68 -6.67
N THR A 172 2.23 -13.24 -5.81
CA THR A 172 2.07 -14.69 -5.63
C THR A 172 0.71 -15.18 -6.10
N PHE A 173 0.64 -16.42 -6.58
CA PHE A 173 -0.64 -17.08 -6.87
C PHE A 173 -1.37 -17.36 -5.55
N TYR A 174 -2.38 -16.55 -5.23
CA TYR A 174 -3.28 -16.80 -4.12
C TYR A 174 -4.17 -17.99 -4.44
N ARG A 175 -3.69 -19.19 -4.09
CA ARG A 175 -4.50 -20.41 -4.12
C ARG A 175 -5.48 -20.37 -2.96
N GLU A 176 -6.65 -19.78 -3.16
CA GLU A 176 -7.77 -20.07 -2.28
C GLU A 176 -8.36 -21.44 -2.59
N LYS A 177 -8.77 -22.16 -1.54
CA LYS A 177 -9.64 -23.32 -1.68
C LYS A 177 -10.98 -22.82 -2.21
N ILE A 178 -11.28 -23.22 -3.43
CA ILE A 178 -12.47 -22.83 -4.18
C ILE A 178 -13.72 -23.33 -3.42
N GLY A 179 -14.45 -22.38 -2.84
CA GLY A 179 -15.69 -22.47 -2.09
C GLY A 179 -16.34 -21.08 -2.05
N GLU A 180 -17.57 -20.94 -1.55
CA GLU A 180 -18.46 -19.80 -1.81
C GLU A 180 -17.81 -18.40 -1.79
N MET A 181 -17.87 -17.75 -2.98
CA MET A 181 -17.60 -16.35 -3.32
C MET A 181 -16.50 -15.62 -2.53
N THR A 182 -15.24 -15.92 -2.84
CA THR A 182 -14.13 -15.01 -2.57
C THR A 182 -13.65 -14.32 -3.86
N ILE A 183 -13.31 -13.03 -3.76
CA ILE A 183 -12.69 -12.29 -4.87
C ILE A 183 -11.17 -12.49 -4.79
N PRO A 184 -10.54 -13.11 -5.79
CA PRO A 184 -9.09 -13.27 -5.81
C PRO A 184 -8.42 -11.91 -6.08
N GLY A 185 -7.14 -11.78 -5.75
CA GLY A 185 -6.35 -10.66 -6.27
C GLY A 185 -6.23 -10.74 -7.80
N LEU A 186 -5.91 -9.62 -8.45
CA LEU A 186 -5.56 -9.53 -9.86
C LEU A 186 -4.19 -10.19 -10.11
N SER A 187 -4.10 -11.51 -9.98
CA SER A 187 -2.87 -12.24 -10.24
C SER A 187 -2.36 -12.00 -11.67
N PRO A 188 -1.06 -12.22 -11.95
CA PRO A 188 -0.53 -12.08 -13.32
C PRO A 188 -1.34 -12.86 -14.36
N LYS A 189 -1.84 -14.04 -13.97
CA LYS A 189 -2.74 -14.86 -14.78
C LYS A 189 -4.09 -14.18 -15.05
N THR A 190 -4.70 -13.58 -14.02
CA THR A 190 -5.97 -12.83 -14.18
C THR A 190 -5.79 -11.64 -15.11
N TYR A 191 -4.68 -10.91 -14.96
CA TYR A 191 -4.35 -9.79 -15.84
C TYR A 191 -4.11 -10.25 -17.29
N GLN A 192 -3.40 -11.35 -17.50
CA GLN A 192 -3.20 -11.93 -18.84
C GLN A 192 -4.52 -12.36 -19.48
N ILE A 193 -5.44 -12.92 -18.69
CA ILE A 193 -6.80 -13.25 -19.15
C ILE A 193 -7.56 -11.98 -19.54
N ILE A 194 -7.58 -10.94 -18.71
CA ILE A 194 -8.20 -9.64 -19.04
C ILE A 194 -7.62 -9.07 -20.33
N ASN A 195 -6.29 -9.12 -20.48
CA ASN A 195 -5.61 -8.65 -21.67
C ASN A 195 -6.02 -9.44 -22.92
N GLY A 196 -6.06 -10.77 -22.83
CA GLY A 196 -6.52 -11.63 -23.92
C GLY A 196 -7.95 -11.32 -24.34
N ILE A 197 -8.86 -11.20 -23.35
CA ILE A 197 -10.27 -10.84 -23.57
C ILE A 197 -10.37 -9.49 -24.30
N THR A 198 -9.72 -8.46 -23.77
CA THR A 198 -9.73 -7.11 -24.33
C THR A 198 -9.18 -7.09 -25.75
N SER A 199 -8.05 -7.76 -25.98
CA SER A 199 -7.40 -7.82 -27.28
C SER A 199 -8.28 -8.50 -28.32
N LEU A 200 -8.88 -9.65 -28.00
CA LEU A 200 -9.75 -10.35 -28.96
C LEU A 200 -11.04 -9.57 -29.23
N PHE A 201 -11.63 -8.93 -28.21
CA PHE A 201 -12.79 -8.07 -28.40
C PHE A 201 -12.51 -6.92 -29.38
N ASN A 202 -11.36 -6.27 -29.28
CA ASN A 202 -11.04 -5.13 -30.13
C ASN A 202 -10.51 -5.52 -31.53
N LEU A 203 -9.81 -6.65 -31.66
CA LEU A 203 -9.15 -7.03 -32.91
C LEU A 203 -10.04 -7.83 -33.87
N ASP A 204 -10.71 -8.87 -33.37
CA ASP A 204 -11.47 -9.79 -34.23
C ASP A 204 -12.57 -10.53 -33.44
N PRO A 205 -13.61 -9.82 -32.96
CA PRO A 205 -14.72 -10.46 -32.29
C PRO A 205 -15.66 -11.13 -33.30
N ASN A 206 -16.19 -12.30 -32.93
CA ASN A 206 -17.43 -12.79 -33.52
C ASN A 206 -18.60 -11.91 -33.07
N TYR A 207 -19.74 -12.00 -33.76
CA TYR A 207 -20.94 -11.27 -33.38
C TYR A 207 -22.11 -12.23 -33.21
N LEU A 208 -22.78 -12.14 -32.06
CA LEU A 208 -23.89 -13.02 -31.69
C LEU A 208 -25.10 -12.19 -31.29
N ASP A 209 -26.29 -12.75 -31.51
CA ASP A 209 -27.52 -12.21 -30.96
C ASP A 209 -27.50 -12.34 -29.43
N MET A 210 -27.93 -11.28 -28.75
CA MET A 210 -27.98 -11.24 -27.30
C MET A 210 -29.24 -11.92 -26.77
N ASP A 211 -29.08 -12.82 -25.81
CA ASP A 211 -30.18 -13.63 -25.27
C ASP A 211 -31.25 -12.78 -24.56
N GLU A 212 -30.85 -11.75 -23.82
CA GLU A 212 -31.74 -10.88 -23.04
C GLU A 212 -32.42 -9.82 -23.91
N ASN A 213 -31.80 -9.45 -25.04
CA ASN A 213 -32.34 -8.46 -25.97
C ASN A 213 -32.07 -8.88 -27.43
N PRO A 214 -33.05 -9.51 -28.09
CA PRO A 214 -32.89 -10.02 -29.46
C PRO A 214 -32.63 -8.95 -30.53
N ASN A 215 -32.83 -7.66 -30.20
CA ASN A 215 -32.54 -6.55 -31.09
C ASN A 215 -31.07 -6.13 -31.01
N TYR A 216 -30.29 -6.66 -30.06
CA TYR A 216 -28.88 -6.37 -29.89
C TYR A 216 -28.00 -7.48 -30.43
N VAL A 217 -26.94 -7.07 -31.13
CA VAL A 217 -25.85 -7.93 -31.56
C VAL A 217 -24.61 -7.51 -30.79
N VAL A 218 -24.02 -8.45 -30.05
CA VAL A 218 -22.88 -8.20 -29.16
C VAL A 218 -21.62 -8.91 -29.65
N PRO A 219 -20.43 -8.37 -29.35
CA PRO A 219 -19.19 -9.04 -29.70
C PRO A 219 -19.04 -10.30 -28.83
N ALA A 220 -18.38 -11.31 -29.37
CA ALA A 220 -18.18 -12.60 -28.73
C ALA A 220 -16.83 -13.20 -29.12
N ILE A 221 -16.14 -13.79 -28.15
CA ILE A 221 -14.84 -14.44 -28.36
C ILE A 221 -14.91 -15.89 -27.87
N MET A 222 -14.11 -16.78 -28.45
CA MET A 222 -14.12 -18.18 -28.05
C MET A 222 -13.48 -18.35 -26.67
N VAL A 223 -14.11 -19.16 -25.82
CA VAL A 223 -13.58 -19.56 -24.52
C VAL A 223 -12.23 -20.27 -24.68
N SER A 224 -12.07 -21.10 -25.71
CA SER A 224 -10.83 -21.84 -26.00
C SER A 224 -9.63 -20.92 -26.20
N ASP A 225 -9.83 -19.81 -26.93
CA ASP A 225 -8.75 -18.91 -27.35
C ASP A 225 -8.15 -18.14 -26.16
N ILE A 226 -8.94 -17.97 -25.09
CA ILE A 226 -8.49 -17.28 -23.87
C ILE A 226 -8.12 -18.28 -22.77
N PHE A 227 -8.92 -19.32 -22.51
CA PHE A 227 -8.81 -20.09 -21.26
C PHE A 227 -8.01 -21.38 -21.38
N GLU A 228 -8.00 -22.08 -22.52
CA GLU A 228 -7.24 -23.34 -22.67
C GLU A 228 -5.76 -23.21 -22.30
N PRO A 229 -5.04 -22.11 -22.64
CA PRO A 229 -3.64 -21.95 -22.25
C PRO A 229 -3.39 -21.96 -20.73
N TYR A 230 -4.46 -21.78 -19.94
CA TYR A 230 -4.43 -21.57 -18.51
C TYR A 230 -5.09 -22.71 -17.71
N ILE A 231 -5.73 -23.67 -18.36
CA ILE A 231 -6.39 -24.79 -17.69
C ILE A 231 -5.44 -25.99 -17.72
N ASP A 232 -5.09 -26.52 -16.55
CA ASP A 232 -4.45 -27.83 -16.50
C ASP A 232 -5.50 -28.91 -16.84
N ASN A 233 -5.17 -29.83 -17.76
CA ASN A 233 -6.07 -30.84 -18.36
C ASN A 233 -6.76 -31.78 -17.35
N ILE A 234 -6.46 -31.65 -16.05
CA ILE A 234 -6.89 -32.54 -14.97
C ILE A 234 -7.79 -31.78 -13.95
N ALA A 235 -7.88 -30.45 -14.00
CA ALA A 235 -8.39 -29.64 -12.88
C ALA A 235 -9.71 -28.88 -13.17
N ASN A 236 -10.87 -29.55 -13.00
CA ASN A 236 -12.20 -28.93 -13.15
C ASN A 236 -12.42 -27.67 -12.28
N ALA A 237 -11.81 -27.62 -11.09
CA ALA A 237 -11.95 -26.46 -10.19
C ALA A 237 -11.23 -25.22 -10.73
N GLU A 238 -10.15 -25.39 -11.49
CA GLU A 238 -9.41 -24.30 -12.12
C GLU A 238 -10.22 -23.69 -13.27
N GLU A 239 -10.85 -24.54 -14.09
CA GLU A 239 -11.77 -24.10 -15.15
C GLU A 239 -12.91 -23.25 -14.57
N GLU A 240 -13.57 -23.71 -13.51
CA GLU A 240 -14.64 -22.95 -12.86
C GLU A 240 -14.13 -21.60 -12.31
N SER A 241 -12.92 -21.58 -11.76
CA SER A 241 -12.31 -20.36 -11.22
C SER A 241 -12.00 -19.33 -12.30
N ILE A 242 -11.52 -19.79 -13.45
CA ILE A 242 -11.24 -18.95 -14.63
C ILE A 242 -12.56 -18.43 -15.21
N LYS A 243 -13.60 -19.27 -15.32
CA LYS A 243 -14.93 -18.83 -15.76
C LYS A 243 -15.55 -17.78 -14.84
N ARG A 244 -15.28 -17.84 -13.53
CA ARG A 244 -15.67 -16.79 -12.57
C ARG A 244 -14.96 -15.45 -12.80
N ILE A 245 -13.90 -15.37 -13.61
CA ILE A 245 -13.29 -14.08 -14.01
C ILE A 245 -14.26 -13.33 -14.92
N CYS A 246 -14.89 -14.01 -15.90
CA CYS A 246 -15.90 -13.40 -16.76
C CYS A 246 -17.01 -12.73 -15.96
N SER A 247 -17.61 -13.45 -15.01
CA SER A 247 -18.71 -12.89 -14.22
C SER A 247 -18.30 -11.72 -13.33
N ARG A 248 -17.02 -11.60 -12.95
CA ARG A 248 -16.49 -10.43 -12.21
C ARG A 248 -16.29 -9.21 -13.11
N LEU A 249 -16.18 -9.42 -14.42
CA LEU A 249 -16.05 -8.38 -15.44
C LEU A 249 -17.38 -8.08 -16.14
N GLU A 250 -18.51 -8.53 -15.58
CA GLU A 250 -19.84 -8.43 -16.22
C GLU A 250 -19.87 -9.06 -17.63
N LEU A 251 -19.14 -10.17 -17.80
CA LEU A 251 -19.16 -11.01 -18.99
C LEU A 251 -19.89 -12.31 -18.70
N ARG A 252 -20.58 -12.84 -19.70
CA ARG A 252 -21.27 -14.12 -19.68
C ARG A 252 -20.62 -15.14 -20.60
N ILE A 253 -20.88 -16.41 -20.33
CA ILE A 253 -20.48 -17.53 -21.19
C ILE A 253 -21.73 -18.10 -21.86
N THR A 254 -21.88 -17.87 -23.16
CA THR A 254 -23.00 -18.34 -23.98
C THR A 254 -22.67 -19.70 -24.60
N ASP A 255 -23.62 -20.64 -24.50
CA ASP A 255 -23.51 -22.03 -24.97
C ASP A 255 -22.29 -22.82 -24.45
N GLY A 256 -21.61 -22.32 -23.42
CA GLY A 256 -20.33 -22.86 -22.95
C GLY A 256 -19.14 -22.59 -23.88
N ILE A 257 -19.36 -21.88 -24.99
CA ILE A 257 -18.38 -21.73 -26.09
C ILE A 257 -17.89 -20.29 -26.22
N PHE A 258 -18.76 -19.31 -26.02
CA PHE A 258 -18.45 -17.90 -26.27
C PHE A 258 -18.47 -17.05 -25.01
N ILE A 259 -17.54 -16.10 -24.91
CA ILE A 259 -17.54 -15.03 -23.91
C ILE A 259 -18.14 -13.79 -24.56
N SER A 260 -19.20 -13.23 -24.01
CA SER A 260 -19.86 -12.01 -24.49
C SER A 260 -20.22 -11.06 -23.34
N PRO A 261 -20.38 -9.75 -23.59
CA PRO A 261 -20.78 -8.80 -22.55
C PRO A 261 -22.23 -9.06 -22.07
N SER A 262 -22.48 -8.83 -20.78
CA SER A 262 -23.85 -8.78 -20.25
C SER A 262 -24.52 -7.44 -20.57
N GLU A 263 -25.82 -7.33 -20.32
CA GLU A 263 -26.53 -6.06 -20.49
C GLU A 263 -26.03 -5.00 -19.50
N GLU A 264 -25.75 -5.41 -18.26
CA GLU A 264 -25.22 -4.54 -17.23
C GLU A 264 -23.87 -3.94 -17.63
N LEU A 265 -22.99 -4.72 -18.26
CA LEU A 265 -21.73 -4.19 -18.78
C LEU A 265 -21.96 -3.13 -19.86
N LEU A 266 -22.85 -3.40 -20.81
CA LEU A 266 -23.14 -2.46 -21.90
C LEU A 266 -23.73 -1.16 -21.36
N GLN A 267 -24.64 -1.24 -20.38
CA GLN A 267 -25.24 -0.08 -19.73
C GLN A 267 -24.21 0.73 -18.93
N LEU A 268 -23.30 0.06 -18.21
CA LEU A 268 -22.22 0.73 -17.47
C LEU A 268 -21.20 1.39 -18.40
N ALA A 269 -20.91 0.75 -19.53
CA ALA A 269 -19.81 1.14 -20.42
C ALA A 269 -20.23 2.14 -21.51
N GLU A 270 -21.52 2.20 -21.85
CA GLU A 270 -22.06 3.12 -22.86
C GLU A 270 -21.82 4.60 -22.53
N PRO A 271 -22.10 5.12 -21.31
CA PRO A 271 -21.89 6.54 -20.98
C PRO A 271 -20.44 7.00 -21.17
N HIS A 272 -19.49 6.07 -21.10
CA HIS A 272 -18.06 6.33 -21.20
C HIS A 272 -17.47 6.05 -22.59
N ASN A 273 -18.32 5.80 -23.61
CA ASN A 273 -17.91 5.48 -24.99
C ASN A 273 -17.02 4.23 -25.15
N PHE A 274 -17.07 3.31 -24.19
CA PHE A 274 -16.33 2.05 -24.28
C PHE A 274 -16.96 1.05 -25.25
N PHE A 275 -18.24 1.23 -25.59
CA PHE A 275 -18.86 0.58 -26.73
C PHE A 275 -19.55 1.62 -27.61
N SER A 276 -19.45 1.45 -28.91
CA SER A 276 -20.21 2.24 -29.89
C SER A 276 -21.38 1.44 -30.45
N ARG A 277 -22.44 2.14 -30.85
CA ARG A 277 -23.63 1.54 -31.45
C ARG A 277 -23.65 1.79 -32.95
N GLN A 278 -23.90 0.74 -33.72
CA GLN A 278 -24.19 0.81 -35.14
C GLN A 278 -25.55 0.18 -35.41
N ASN A 279 -26.47 0.92 -36.01
CA ASN A 279 -27.74 0.37 -36.46
C ASN A 279 -27.54 -0.20 -37.87
N ASP A 280 -27.68 -1.52 -37.99
CA ASP A 280 -27.49 -2.22 -39.25
C ASP A 280 -28.80 -2.28 -40.05
N SER A 281 -28.68 -2.60 -41.35
CA SER A 281 -29.80 -2.69 -42.28
C SER A 281 -30.82 -3.79 -41.95
N ASP A 282 -30.45 -4.74 -41.08
CA ASP A 282 -31.32 -5.79 -40.56
C ASP A 282 -32.22 -5.32 -39.40
N GLY A 283 -32.11 -4.04 -39.01
CA GLY A 283 -32.89 -3.42 -37.94
C GLY A 283 -32.35 -3.70 -36.54
N LYS A 284 -31.19 -4.38 -36.43
CA LYS A 284 -30.54 -4.65 -35.14
C LYS A 284 -29.51 -3.57 -34.81
N THR A 285 -29.28 -3.39 -33.51
CA THR A 285 -28.23 -2.52 -32.99
C THR A 285 -27.02 -3.37 -32.63
N ARG A 286 -25.91 -3.15 -33.36
CA ARG A 286 -24.63 -3.80 -33.12
C ARG A 286 -23.79 -2.98 -32.16
N TRP A 287 -23.26 -3.64 -31.14
CA TRP A 287 -22.34 -3.05 -30.18
C TRP A 287 -20.90 -3.36 -30.58
N ILE A 288 -20.08 -2.32 -30.74
CA ILE A 288 -18.69 -2.45 -31.17
C ILE A 288 -17.78 -2.02 -30.00
N PRO A 289 -16.90 -2.90 -29.50
CA PRO A 289 -16.03 -2.61 -28.35
C PRO A 289 -14.94 -1.60 -28.72
N GLN A 290 -14.65 -0.69 -27.79
CA GLN A 290 -13.66 0.39 -27.88
C GLN A 290 -13.03 0.67 -26.49
N PHE A 291 -12.68 -0.38 -25.76
CA PHE A 291 -12.16 -0.26 -24.40
C PHE A 291 -10.74 -0.83 -24.26
N SER A 292 -10.04 -0.42 -23.21
CA SER A 292 -8.68 -0.88 -22.92
C SER A 292 -8.66 -1.89 -21.77
N ASN A 293 -7.49 -2.44 -21.47
CA ASN A 293 -7.31 -3.30 -20.30
C ASN A 293 -7.66 -2.57 -19.00
N GLU A 294 -7.40 -1.27 -18.95
CA GLU A 294 -7.69 -0.41 -17.80
C GLU A 294 -9.18 -0.43 -17.47
N THR A 295 -10.07 -0.37 -18.47
CA THR A 295 -11.52 -0.44 -18.29
C THR A 295 -11.94 -1.67 -17.45
N PHE A 296 -11.44 -2.85 -17.80
CA PHE A 296 -11.77 -4.09 -17.07
C PHE A 296 -11.06 -4.20 -15.72
N VAL A 297 -9.86 -3.63 -15.58
CA VAL A 297 -9.18 -3.56 -14.28
C VAL A 297 -9.95 -2.64 -13.32
N LEU A 298 -10.42 -1.49 -13.77
CA LEU A 298 -11.27 -0.57 -13.00
C LEU A 298 -12.60 -1.23 -12.61
N LEU A 299 -13.19 -2.02 -13.51
CA LEU A 299 -14.41 -2.76 -13.22
C LEU A 299 -14.18 -3.82 -12.12
N TYR A 300 -13.04 -4.50 -12.21
CA TYR A 300 -12.61 -5.45 -11.19
C TYR A 300 -12.40 -4.76 -9.83
N LEU A 301 -11.75 -3.59 -9.81
CA LEU A 301 -11.55 -2.75 -8.64
C LEU A 301 -12.87 -2.28 -8.03
N ALA A 302 -13.84 -1.88 -8.87
CA ALA A 302 -15.15 -1.48 -8.42
C ALA A 302 -15.88 -2.63 -7.71
N LYS A 303 -15.77 -3.86 -8.24
CA LYS A 303 -16.30 -5.07 -7.59
C LYS A 303 -15.60 -5.39 -6.28
N VAL A 304 -14.28 -5.27 -6.23
CA VAL A 304 -13.49 -5.44 -5.00
C VAL A 304 -13.95 -4.44 -3.93
N SER A 305 -14.13 -3.19 -4.32
CA SER A 305 -14.57 -2.08 -3.45
C SER A 305 -16.01 -2.26 -2.96
N MET A 306 -16.91 -2.76 -3.81
CA MET A 306 -18.30 -3.04 -3.44
C MET A 306 -18.42 -4.28 -2.52
N ARG A 307 -17.57 -5.28 -2.70
CA ARG A 307 -17.64 -6.58 -2.01
C ARG A 307 -16.49 -6.81 -1.04
N ARG A 308 -16.00 -5.75 -0.40
CA ARG A 308 -14.87 -5.84 0.54
C ARG A 308 -15.08 -6.97 1.56
N GLY A 309 -16.33 -7.16 2.02
CA GLY A 309 -16.72 -8.16 3.04
C GLY A 309 -16.35 -9.61 2.72
N PHE A 310 -16.10 -9.87 1.44
CA PHE A 310 -15.87 -11.20 0.87
C PHE A 310 -14.48 -11.34 0.23
N LEU A 311 -13.57 -10.39 0.49
CA LEU A 311 -12.19 -10.51 0.02
C LEU A 311 -11.46 -11.63 0.76
N SER A 312 -10.56 -12.29 0.03
CA SER A 312 -9.64 -13.25 0.64
C SER A 312 -8.81 -12.60 1.74
N LYS A 313 -8.46 -13.37 2.77
CA LYS A 313 -7.62 -12.87 3.88
C LYS A 313 -6.28 -12.38 3.36
N GLU A 314 -5.76 -13.07 2.37
CA GLU A 314 -4.48 -12.80 1.77
C GLU A 314 -4.50 -11.50 0.93
N LEU A 315 -5.57 -11.23 0.18
CA LEU A 315 -5.73 -9.97 -0.54
C LEU A 315 -5.93 -8.79 0.42
N ILE A 316 -6.73 -8.97 1.49
CA ILE A 316 -6.88 -7.96 2.56
C ILE A 316 -5.51 -7.64 3.15
N ASN A 317 -4.69 -8.65 3.44
CA ASN A 317 -3.34 -8.46 3.96
C ASN A 317 -2.45 -7.68 3.01
N TRP A 318 -2.51 -8.00 1.71
CA TRP A 318 -1.73 -7.32 0.68
C TRP A 318 -2.10 -5.84 0.57
N ILE A 319 -3.39 -5.53 0.44
CA ILE A 319 -3.90 -4.15 0.36
C ILE A 319 -3.49 -3.37 1.61
N SER A 320 -3.72 -3.96 2.79
CA SER A 320 -3.36 -3.34 4.07
C SER A 320 -1.89 -2.96 4.11
N MET A 321 -0.99 -3.87 3.69
CA MET A 321 0.46 -3.63 3.71
C MET A 321 0.90 -2.52 2.76
N ASN A 322 0.30 -2.43 1.57
CA ASN A 322 0.58 -1.33 0.64
C ASN A 322 0.14 0.02 1.23
N PHE A 323 -1.08 0.10 1.77
CA PHE A 323 -1.56 1.32 2.42
C PHE A 323 -0.64 1.72 3.57
N SER A 324 -0.20 0.72 4.35
CA SER A 324 0.69 0.92 5.48
C SER A 324 1.99 1.62 5.07
N PHE A 325 2.62 1.08 4.03
CA PHE A 325 3.87 1.58 3.52
C PHE A 325 3.73 3.02 3.02
N ILE A 326 2.66 3.31 2.28
CA ILE A 326 2.41 4.65 1.75
C ILE A 326 2.24 5.66 2.89
N ILE A 327 1.43 5.34 3.91
CA ILE A 327 1.23 6.23 5.08
C ILE A 327 2.52 6.44 5.86
N TYR A 328 3.30 5.39 6.08
CA TYR A 328 4.56 5.51 6.80
C TYR A 328 5.53 6.44 6.07
N ASN A 329 5.75 6.21 4.78
CA ASN A 329 6.61 7.08 3.98
C ASN A 329 6.07 8.50 3.91
N THR A 330 4.75 8.68 3.91
CA THR A 330 4.13 10.00 3.99
C THR A 330 4.56 10.73 5.26
N VAL A 331 4.50 10.08 6.41
CA VAL A 331 4.92 10.69 7.68
C VAL A 331 6.43 10.94 7.71
N LEU A 332 7.24 10.01 7.20
CA LEU A 332 8.70 10.21 7.15
C LEU A 332 9.06 11.40 6.25
N HIS A 333 8.60 11.42 4.99
CA HIS A 333 8.94 12.50 4.06
C HIS A 333 8.38 13.87 4.47
N ALA A 334 7.30 13.91 5.26
CA ALA A 334 6.78 15.15 5.82
C ALA A 334 7.64 15.72 6.98
N ASN A 335 8.52 14.91 7.59
CA ASN A 335 9.25 15.28 8.80
C ASN A 335 10.78 15.09 8.72
N LEU A 336 11.29 14.35 7.74
CA LEU A 336 12.71 14.04 7.54
C LEU A 336 13.16 14.43 6.15
N SER A 337 14.29 15.11 6.07
CA SER A 337 14.98 15.32 4.81
C SER A 337 15.68 14.04 4.32
N ASP A 338 15.80 13.88 3.00
CA ASP A 338 16.54 12.76 2.39
C ASP A 338 18.04 12.78 2.74
N GLU A 339 18.57 13.95 3.13
CA GLU A 339 19.96 14.15 3.55
C GLU A 339 20.19 13.82 5.04
N ASN A 340 19.13 13.54 5.79
CA ASN A 340 19.22 13.29 7.21
C ASN A 340 20.08 12.05 7.52
N ILE A 341 21.15 12.23 8.29
CA ILE A 341 22.11 11.15 8.62
C ILE A 341 21.49 9.99 9.41
N PHE A 342 20.31 10.21 10.01
CA PHE A 342 19.56 9.22 10.76
C PHE A 342 18.45 8.54 9.95
N TYR A 343 18.27 8.88 8.67
CA TYR A 343 17.22 8.29 7.82
C TYR A 343 17.24 6.76 7.85
N ASN A 344 18.43 6.15 7.87
CA ASN A 344 18.61 4.70 7.97
C ASN A 344 18.09 4.07 9.28
N LEU A 345 17.96 4.84 10.38
CA LEU A 345 17.31 4.36 11.61
C LEU A 345 15.81 4.07 11.37
N PHE A 346 15.19 4.81 10.45
CA PHE A 346 13.79 4.65 10.07
C PHE A 346 13.59 3.60 8.96
N LEU A 347 14.65 3.25 8.23
CA LEU A 347 14.66 2.19 7.20
C LEU A 347 15.18 0.82 7.69
N ASP A 348 15.59 0.67 8.96
CA ASP A 348 16.04 -0.63 9.45
C ASP A 348 14.92 -1.66 9.24
N LEU A 349 15.23 -2.77 8.57
CA LEU A 349 14.31 -3.87 8.28
C LEU A 349 13.55 -4.34 9.53
N LYS A 350 14.11 -4.23 10.75
CA LYS A 350 13.33 -4.55 11.96
C LYS A 350 12.20 -3.56 12.25
N THR A 351 12.41 -2.28 11.91
CA THR A 351 11.49 -1.14 12.03
C THR A 351 10.55 -1.04 10.83
N GLU A 352 10.96 -1.49 9.64
CA GLU A 352 10.10 -1.48 8.46
C GLU A 352 9.25 -2.76 8.37
N GLU A 353 9.86 -3.94 8.59
CA GLU A 353 9.22 -5.25 8.40
C GLU A 353 8.19 -5.61 9.47
N LYS A 354 8.28 -5.06 10.68
CA LYS A 354 7.36 -5.44 11.78
C LYS A 354 6.33 -4.38 12.11
N ILE A 355 6.63 -3.11 11.90
CA ILE A 355 5.91 -1.99 12.51
C ILE A 355 4.71 -1.56 11.68
N ILE A 356 4.98 -1.35 10.40
CA ILE A 356 4.09 -0.66 9.49
C ILE A 356 2.90 -1.55 9.08
N PRO A 357 3.10 -2.82 8.63
CA PRO A 357 2.00 -3.73 8.33
C PRO A 357 1.02 -4.00 9.47
N TYR A 358 1.48 -3.98 10.72
CA TYR A 358 0.64 -4.38 11.86
C TYR A 358 -0.21 -3.24 12.38
N LEU A 359 0.36 -2.06 12.62
CA LEU A 359 -0.40 -0.88 13.06
C LEU A 359 -1.54 -0.56 12.10
N MET A 360 -1.29 -0.71 10.80
CA MET A 360 -2.22 -0.34 9.73
C MET A 360 -3.25 -1.41 9.41
N LYS A 361 -2.92 -2.71 9.55
CA LYS A 361 -3.92 -3.79 9.49
C LYS A 361 -4.98 -3.66 10.56
N ILE A 362 -4.64 -3.04 11.70
CA ILE A 362 -5.55 -2.80 12.83
C ILE A 362 -6.47 -1.60 12.57
N LEU A 363 -5.95 -0.56 11.90
CA LEU A 363 -6.58 0.76 11.88
C LEU A 363 -7.36 1.04 10.57
N CYS A 364 -7.00 0.37 9.46
CA CYS A 364 -7.65 0.55 8.15
C CYS A 364 -8.82 -0.40 7.87
N PHE A 365 -8.99 -1.44 8.69
CA PHE A 365 -9.95 -2.53 8.41
C PHE A 365 -10.64 -3.03 9.68
N GLU A 366 -11.14 -2.11 10.53
CA GLU A 366 -11.85 -2.44 11.77
C GLU A 366 -12.98 -3.47 11.54
N ASN A 367 -13.74 -3.32 10.46
CA ASN A 367 -14.84 -4.22 10.10
C ASN A 367 -14.36 -5.64 9.74
N TYR A 368 -13.09 -5.83 9.35
CA TYR A 368 -12.51 -7.15 9.03
C TYR A 368 -11.85 -7.81 10.24
N LEU A 369 -11.33 -7.03 11.19
CA LEU A 369 -10.73 -7.56 12.41
C LEU A 369 -11.77 -8.10 13.38
N ARG A 370 -12.99 -7.55 13.36
CA ARG A 370 -14.15 -8.11 14.08
C ARG A 370 -14.52 -9.52 13.59
N LEU A 371 -14.06 -9.92 12.39
CA LEU A 371 -14.10 -11.31 11.98
C LEU A 371 -12.89 -12.03 12.60
N ASP A 372 -13.14 -12.73 13.71
CA ASP A 372 -12.23 -13.59 14.50
C ASP A 372 -11.54 -14.72 13.69
N ARG A 373 -11.61 -14.65 12.35
CA ARG A 373 -11.10 -15.63 11.38
C ARG A 373 -9.91 -15.13 10.57
N THR A 374 -9.56 -13.84 10.52
CA THR A 374 -8.44 -13.37 9.69
C THR A 374 -7.09 -13.48 10.40
N LYS A 375 -6.58 -14.71 10.54
CA LYS A 375 -5.15 -14.93 10.85
C LYS A 375 -4.32 -14.25 9.76
N ILE A 376 -3.68 -13.15 10.11
CA ILE A 376 -2.75 -12.43 9.24
C ILE A 376 -1.52 -13.32 9.04
N ARG A 377 -1.19 -13.64 7.79
CA ARG A 377 0.00 -14.44 7.45
C ARG A 377 1.21 -13.52 7.41
N ASP A 378 1.86 -13.35 8.56
CA ASP A 378 3.09 -12.59 8.70
C ASP A 378 4.31 -13.52 8.68
N SER A 379 4.67 -14.01 7.50
CA SER A 379 5.93 -14.73 7.34
C SER A 379 7.03 -13.75 6.91
N PRO A 380 8.29 -13.95 7.35
CA PRO A 380 9.43 -13.19 6.83
C PRO A 380 9.54 -13.23 5.30
N VAL A 381 9.17 -14.35 4.68
CA VAL A 381 9.15 -14.51 3.22
C VAL A 381 8.15 -13.56 2.56
N TYR A 382 6.93 -13.48 3.09
CA TYR A 382 5.86 -12.63 2.55
C TYR A 382 6.22 -11.14 2.65
N ARG A 383 6.89 -10.74 3.74
CA ARG A 383 7.38 -9.38 3.91
C ARG A 383 8.49 -9.04 2.94
N LYS A 384 9.48 -9.92 2.80
CA LYS A 384 10.58 -9.73 1.85
C LYS A 384 10.08 -9.58 0.41
N GLU A 385 9.06 -10.35 0.02
CA GLU A 385 8.41 -10.20 -1.28
C GLU A 385 7.76 -8.82 -1.45
N LEU A 386 7.07 -8.32 -0.41
CA LEU A 386 6.46 -7.00 -0.42
C LEU A 386 7.51 -5.88 -0.49
N PHE A 387 8.59 -5.95 0.29
CA PHE A 387 9.66 -4.94 0.24
C PHE A 387 10.46 -4.98 -1.05
N ASN A 388 10.70 -6.17 -1.62
CA ASN A 388 11.29 -6.26 -2.95
C ASN A 388 10.40 -5.62 -4.02
N PHE A 389 9.08 -5.76 -3.87
CA PHE A 389 8.09 -5.18 -4.78
C PHE A 389 7.95 -3.66 -4.61
N LEU A 390 7.96 -3.15 -3.38
CA LEU A 390 7.90 -1.71 -3.12
C LEU A 390 9.25 -1.03 -3.41
N GLY A 391 10.37 -1.72 -3.17
CA GLY A 391 11.72 -1.28 -3.51
C GLY A 391 11.99 -1.25 -5.01
N SER A 392 11.23 -1.98 -5.83
CA SER A 392 11.12 -1.69 -7.26
C SER A 392 10.26 -0.43 -7.44
N LYS A 393 10.86 0.73 -7.15
CA LYS A 393 10.28 2.08 -7.22
C LYS A 393 9.18 2.20 -8.28
N ILE A 394 7.94 2.01 -7.86
CA ILE A 394 6.82 2.31 -8.72
C ILE A 394 6.64 3.82 -8.58
N GLU A 395 7.09 4.58 -9.58
CA GLU A 395 7.06 6.05 -9.60
C GLU A 395 5.70 6.62 -9.15
N ILE A 396 4.62 5.89 -9.44
CA ILE A 396 3.26 6.27 -9.05
C ILE A 396 2.99 6.16 -7.53
N ILE A 397 3.62 5.22 -6.83
CA ILE A 397 3.51 5.10 -5.36
C ILE A 397 4.17 6.31 -4.72
N ASP A 398 5.34 6.73 -5.21
CA ASP A 398 6.01 7.94 -4.76
C ASP A 398 5.11 9.17 -4.97
N LYS A 399 4.48 9.30 -6.14
CA LYS A 399 3.50 10.37 -6.41
C LYS A 399 2.35 10.41 -5.41
N ILE A 400 1.77 9.25 -5.05
CA ILE A 400 0.73 9.18 -4.01
C ILE A 400 1.29 9.62 -2.67
N THR A 401 2.46 9.11 -2.28
CA THR A 401 3.12 9.47 -1.02
C THR A 401 3.29 10.99 -0.91
N TYR A 402 3.86 11.64 -1.92
CA TYR A 402 4.06 13.09 -1.91
C TYR A 402 2.76 13.89 -1.94
N LEU A 403 1.72 13.41 -2.64
CA LEU A 403 0.40 14.02 -2.55
C LEU A 403 -0.12 14.01 -1.11
N LEU A 404 0.03 12.89 -0.41
CA LEU A 404 -0.40 12.76 0.97
C LEU A 404 0.46 13.56 1.93
N VAL A 405 1.76 13.75 1.65
CA VAL A 405 2.66 14.60 2.46
C VAL A 405 2.07 16.00 2.56
N GLU A 406 1.72 16.60 1.42
CA GLU A 406 1.16 17.96 1.38
C GLU A 406 -0.15 18.06 2.18
N LYS A 407 -0.99 17.02 2.14
CA LYS A 407 -2.26 16.97 2.88
C LYS A 407 -2.03 16.77 4.38
N TYR A 408 -1.08 15.91 4.74
CA TYR A 408 -0.71 15.59 6.11
C TYR A 408 -0.14 16.81 6.84
N GLU A 409 0.78 17.53 6.21
CA GLU A 409 1.39 18.73 6.81
C GLU A 409 0.33 19.79 7.15
N LYS A 410 -0.62 20.01 6.24
CA LYS A 410 -1.76 20.92 6.46
C LYS A 410 -2.67 20.44 7.59
N PHE A 411 -2.87 19.14 7.70
CA PHE A 411 -3.67 18.55 8.77
C PHE A 411 -3.00 18.69 10.14
N MET A 412 -1.69 18.46 10.21
CA MET A 412 -0.93 18.55 11.46
C MET A 412 -0.71 19.99 11.92
N ASN A 413 -0.70 20.95 10.99
CA ASN A 413 -0.50 22.38 11.26
C ASN A 413 -1.64 23.24 10.65
N PRO A 414 -2.86 23.17 11.20
CA PRO A 414 -3.96 24.01 10.74
C PRO A 414 -3.69 25.46 11.12
N LYS A 415 -3.31 26.28 10.14
CA LYS A 415 -3.14 27.74 10.31
C LYS A 415 -4.46 28.45 10.52
#